data_AF-A0A2Z6RH72-F1
#
_entry.id   AF-A0A2Z6RH72-F1
#
_cell.length_a   1.000
_cell.length_b   1.000
_cell.length_c   1.000
_cell.angle_alpha   90.00
_cell.angle_beta   90.00
_cell.angle_gamma   90.00
#
_symmetry.space_group_name_H-M   'P 1'
#
loop_
_entity.id
_entity.type
_entity.pdbx_description
1 polymer ?
#
loop_
_entity_poly.entity_id
_entity_poly.type
_entity_poly.pdbx_seq_one_letter_code
_entity_poly.pdbx_strand_id
1 'polypeptide(L)'
;MDENGDEKYKMDENEEDEEYKILFKNYENLDKPIHPLENPFFRDYYLVYINTTHDPVQLRTNPNYLANEYHNYIIYLLSLIIDHECLKPNFPPNINVEDYVPKFDRRKNITYRTGNSFIMYRKYFSEYLERLEIRFHQLLITRLSSEYWKNEPITVKAYYKKISDQINKIYNEQTMSLMKLSPEPDNSLSDSLF
;
A
#
# COMPACT_ATOMS: atom_id res chain seq x y z
N MET A 1 45.95 33.53 -5.86
CA MET A 1 45.81 33.28 -7.31
C MET A 1 46.09 31.78 -7.47
N ASP A 2 45.10 30.90 -7.50
CA ASP A 2 43.70 31.07 -7.90
C ASP A 2 42.79 30.13 -7.10
N GLU A 3 41.71 30.71 -6.57
CA GLU A 3 40.46 30.04 -6.18
C GLU A 3 39.54 30.10 -7.40
N ASN A 4 38.83 29.00 -7.72
CA ASN A 4 37.66 28.84 -8.61
C ASN A 4 37.75 27.44 -9.23
N GLY A 5 36.80 26.52 -9.15
CA GLY A 5 35.50 26.49 -8.53
C GLY A 5 34.92 25.11 -8.86
N ASP A 6 34.39 24.42 -7.84
CA ASP A 6 33.62 23.18 -8.01
C ASP A 6 32.39 23.26 -7.10
N GLU A 7 31.55 24.27 -7.36
CA GLU A 7 30.13 24.19 -7.03
C GLU A 7 29.41 23.60 -8.25
N LYS A 8 29.16 22.29 -8.22
CA LYS A 8 28.25 21.65 -9.15
C LYS A 8 27.15 20.92 -8.38
N TYR A 9 25.97 21.54 -8.42
CA TYR A 9 24.63 20.99 -8.23
C TYR A 9 24.37 20.25 -6.92
N LYS A 10 24.10 21.03 -5.87
CA LYS A 10 23.10 20.61 -4.87
C LYS A 10 21.72 20.89 -5.47
N MET A 11 21.05 19.86 -5.96
CA MET A 11 19.59 19.91 -6.16
C MET A 11 18.97 20.05 -4.77
N ASP A 12 18.03 20.98 -4.63
CA ASP A 12 17.28 21.25 -3.40
C ASP A 12 16.36 20.03 -3.16
N GLU A 13 16.47 19.37 -1.99
CA GLU A 13 15.64 18.21 -1.63
C GLU A 13 14.12 18.51 -1.74
N ASN A 14 13.74 19.79 -1.74
CA ASN A 14 12.36 20.24 -1.92
C ASN A 14 11.87 20.22 -3.38
N GLU A 15 12.75 20.27 -4.39
CA GLU A 15 12.37 20.25 -5.81
C GLU A 15 12.12 18.82 -6.32
N GLU A 16 12.90 17.83 -5.87
CA GLU A 16 12.66 16.42 -6.18
C GLU A 16 11.31 15.96 -5.63
N ASP A 17 10.99 16.33 -4.38
CA ASP A 17 9.70 16.02 -3.74
C ASP A 17 8.49 16.59 -4.48
N GLU A 18 8.61 17.77 -5.10
CA GLU A 18 7.54 18.34 -5.93
C GLU A 18 7.48 17.72 -7.32
N GLU A 19 8.61 17.35 -7.92
CA GLU A 19 8.64 16.66 -9.20
C GLU A 19 7.98 15.26 -9.11
N TYR A 20 8.20 14.53 -8.01
CA TYR A 20 7.49 13.28 -7.72
C TYR A 20 6.00 13.50 -7.47
N LYS A 21 5.62 14.53 -6.70
CA LYS A 21 4.19 14.87 -6.53
C LYS A 21 3.52 15.19 -7.85
N ILE A 22 4.21 15.86 -8.78
CA ILE A 22 3.70 16.19 -10.12
C ILE A 22 3.59 14.93 -11.00
N LEU A 23 4.60 14.06 -10.96
CA LEU A 23 4.60 12.80 -11.73
C LEU A 23 3.43 11.90 -11.32
N PHE A 24 3.09 11.89 -10.02
CA PHE A 24 2.01 11.05 -9.47
C PHE A 24 0.65 11.76 -9.30
N LYS A 25 0.55 13.07 -9.56
CA LYS A 25 -0.71 13.84 -9.43
C LYS A 25 -1.82 13.39 -10.37
N ASN A 26 -1.47 12.76 -11.50
CA ASN A 26 -2.40 12.35 -12.54
C ASN A 26 -3.00 10.94 -12.34
N TYR A 27 -2.76 10.26 -11.21
CA TYR A 27 -3.27 8.91 -10.95
C TYR A 27 -4.66 8.89 -10.27
N GLU A 28 -5.49 9.91 -10.49
CA GLU A 28 -6.83 10.03 -9.88
C GLU A 28 -7.84 8.90 -10.22
N ASN A 29 -7.47 7.89 -11.03
CA ASN A 29 -8.42 6.90 -11.53
C ASN A 29 -7.89 5.46 -11.69
N LEU A 30 -6.88 5.01 -10.93
CA LEU A 30 -6.44 3.59 -10.96
C LEU A 30 -7.48 2.59 -10.41
N ASP A 31 -8.55 3.08 -9.78
CA ASP A 31 -9.69 2.26 -9.32
C ASP A 31 -10.68 1.93 -10.45
N LYS A 32 -10.62 2.65 -11.58
CA LYS A 32 -11.36 2.28 -12.79
C LYS A 32 -10.41 1.55 -13.73
N PRO A 33 -10.82 0.45 -14.37
CA PRO A 33 -10.05 -0.14 -15.46
C PRO A 33 -10.02 0.84 -16.63
N ILE A 34 -9.07 1.77 -16.59
CA ILE A 34 -8.70 2.63 -17.71
C ILE A 34 -8.14 1.69 -18.78
N HIS A 35 -8.62 1.82 -20.01
CA HIS A 35 -8.06 1.02 -21.10
C HIS A 35 -6.55 1.30 -21.19
N PRO A 36 -5.65 0.30 -21.36
CA PRO A 36 -4.21 0.54 -21.36
C PRO A 36 -3.74 1.74 -22.22
N LEU A 37 -4.32 1.92 -23.41
CA LEU A 37 -4.01 3.03 -24.32
C LEU A 37 -4.54 4.42 -23.87
N GLU A 38 -5.40 4.48 -22.88
CA GLU A 38 -5.86 5.73 -22.25
C GLU A 38 -4.91 6.18 -21.14
N ASN A 39 -3.98 5.31 -20.69
CA ASN A 39 -2.94 5.69 -19.74
C ASN A 39 -1.86 6.54 -20.44
N PRO A 40 -1.72 7.85 -20.13
CA PRO A 40 -0.81 8.74 -20.83
C PRO A 40 0.66 8.36 -20.62
N PHE A 41 1.04 7.84 -19.44
CA PHE A 41 2.41 7.36 -19.22
C PHE A 41 2.72 6.11 -20.03
N PHE A 42 1.76 5.19 -20.16
CA PHE A 42 1.95 4.03 -21.03
C PHE A 42 2.09 4.48 -22.49
N ARG A 43 1.15 5.28 -22.98
CA ARG A 43 1.05 5.66 -24.40
C ARG A 43 2.14 6.63 -24.84
N ASP A 44 2.30 7.72 -24.11
CA ASP A 44 3.08 8.89 -24.57
C ASP A 44 4.52 8.86 -24.06
N TYR A 45 4.79 8.10 -22.98
CA TYR A 45 6.15 7.97 -22.43
C TYR A 45 6.75 6.58 -22.67
N TYR A 46 6.14 5.53 -22.12
CA TYR A 46 6.71 4.19 -22.15
C TYR A 46 6.83 3.65 -23.57
N LEU A 47 5.77 3.67 -24.36
CA LEU A 47 5.81 3.18 -25.75
C LEU A 47 6.72 4.01 -26.66
N VAL A 48 6.91 5.31 -26.37
CA VAL A 48 7.68 6.22 -27.21
C VAL A 48 9.17 6.18 -26.90
N TYR A 49 9.54 6.18 -25.61
CA TYR A 49 10.92 6.37 -25.18
C TYR A 49 11.55 5.12 -24.56
N ILE A 50 10.75 4.21 -24.01
CA ILE A 50 11.26 3.02 -23.29
C ILE A 50 11.15 1.76 -24.15
N ASN A 51 9.97 1.50 -24.71
CA ASN A 51 9.69 0.36 -25.57
C ASN A 51 9.59 0.79 -27.04
N THR A 52 10.71 1.24 -27.60
CA THR A 52 10.79 1.79 -28.97
C THR A 52 10.56 0.75 -30.08
N THR A 53 10.53 -0.54 -29.73
CA THR A 53 10.42 -1.66 -30.68
C THR A 53 9.05 -2.33 -30.68
N HIS A 54 8.06 -1.75 -30.00
CA HIS A 54 6.70 -2.29 -29.99
C HIS A 54 6.05 -2.27 -31.38
N ASP A 55 5.10 -3.17 -31.63
CA ASP A 55 4.31 -3.20 -32.86
C ASP A 55 3.01 -2.37 -32.67
N PRO A 56 2.90 -1.18 -33.30
CA PRO A 56 1.75 -0.30 -33.11
C PRO A 56 0.47 -0.82 -33.78
N VAL A 57 0.56 -1.77 -34.71
CA VAL A 57 -0.60 -2.43 -35.30
C VAL A 57 -1.12 -3.47 -34.31
N GLN A 58 -0.25 -4.32 -33.78
CA GLN A 58 -0.62 -5.33 -32.79
C GLN A 58 -1.19 -4.70 -31.50
N LEU A 59 -0.66 -3.56 -31.04
CA LEU A 59 -1.21 -2.84 -29.88
C LEU A 59 -2.70 -2.50 -30.02
N ARG A 60 -3.17 -2.22 -31.24
CA ARG A 60 -4.56 -1.82 -31.51
C ARG A 60 -5.46 -2.99 -31.89
N THR A 61 -4.89 -4.05 -32.47
CA THR A 61 -5.68 -5.15 -33.05
C THR A 61 -5.66 -6.43 -32.20
N ASN A 62 -4.67 -6.60 -31.33
CA ASN A 62 -4.45 -7.81 -30.55
C ASN A 62 -4.52 -7.52 -29.04
N PRO A 63 -5.63 -7.86 -28.35
CA PRO A 63 -5.80 -7.63 -26.93
C PRO A 63 -4.74 -8.29 -26.05
N ASN A 64 -4.24 -9.48 -26.44
CA ASN A 64 -3.20 -10.19 -25.67
C ASN A 64 -1.85 -9.48 -25.78
N TYR A 65 -1.53 -8.96 -26.96
CA TYR A 65 -0.33 -8.15 -27.17
C TYR A 65 -0.40 -6.87 -26.34
N LEU A 66 -1.53 -6.16 -26.39
CA LEU A 66 -1.75 -4.96 -25.57
C LEU A 66 -1.63 -5.25 -24.07
N ALA A 67 -2.25 -6.34 -23.59
CA ALA A 67 -2.16 -6.74 -22.19
C ALA A 67 -0.72 -7.08 -21.77
N ASN A 68 0.04 -7.76 -22.64
CA ASN A 68 1.44 -8.08 -22.39
C ASN A 68 2.32 -6.82 -22.33
N GLU A 69 2.17 -5.91 -23.28
CA GLU A 69 2.93 -4.66 -23.27
C GLU A 69 2.58 -3.78 -22.07
N TYR A 70 1.30 -3.73 -21.69
CA TYR A 70 0.89 -3.04 -20.48
C TYR A 70 1.45 -3.70 -19.21
N HIS A 71 1.54 -5.04 -19.18
CA HIS A 71 2.19 -5.75 -18.09
C HIS A 71 3.68 -5.39 -17.97
N ASN A 72 4.40 -5.33 -19.09
CA ASN A 72 5.81 -4.92 -19.12
C ASN A 72 5.99 -3.49 -18.61
N TYR A 73 5.11 -2.58 -19.01
CA TYR A 73 5.07 -1.22 -18.48
C TYR A 73 4.89 -1.19 -16.95
N ILE A 74 3.98 -1.99 -16.40
CA ILE A 74 3.78 -2.07 -14.95
C ILE A 74 5.03 -2.61 -14.25
N ILE A 75 5.73 -3.59 -14.83
CA ILE A 75 6.99 -4.10 -14.29
C ILE A 75 8.06 -2.99 -14.29
N TYR A 76 8.19 -2.26 -15.38
CA TYR A 76 9.13 -1.14 -15.50
C TYR A 76 8.83 -0.02 -14.49
N LEU A 77 7.57 0.35 -14.33
CA LEU A 77 7.15 1.36 -13.35
C LEU A 77 7.49 0.88 -11.92
N LEU A 78 7.24 -0.39 -11.63
CA LEU A 78 7.58 -0.99 -10.34
C LEU A 78 9.08 -0.96 -10.07
N SER A 79 9.94 -1.30 -11.05
CA SER A 79 11.39 -1.27 -10.86
C SER A 79 11.87 0.14 -10.56
N LEU A 80 11.40 1.15 -11.31
CA LEU A 80 11.74 2.55 -11.03
C LEU A 80 11.37 2.96 -9.59
N ILE A 81 10.14 2.68 -9.17
CA ILE A 81 9.66 3.04 -7.83
C ILE A 81 10.49 2.37 -6.73
N ILE A 82 10.89 1.11 -6.95
CA ILE A 82 11.66 0.33 -5.96
C ILE A 82 13.10 0.81 -5.92
N ASP A 83 13.75 0.95 -7.09
CA ASP A 83 15.17 1.28 -7.21
C ASP A 83 15.49 2.68 -6.67
N HIS A 84 14.54 3.61 -6.79
CA HIS A 84 14.67 4.98 -6.28
C HIS A 84 14.01 5.19 -4.91
N GLU A 85 13.43 4.15 -4.30
CA GLU A 85 12.68 4.22 -3.03
C GLU A 85 11.61 5.34 -2.97
N CYS A 86 11.08 5.82 -4.11
CA CYS A 86 10.28 7.06 -4.19
C CYS A 86 9.00 7.06 -3.33
N LEU A 87 8.47 5.88 -3.02
CA LEU A 87 7.21 5.73 -2.29
C LEU A 87 7.41 5.08 -0.91
N LYS A 88 8.65 4.92 -0.48
CA LYS A 88 8.96 4.31 0.81
C LYS A 88 8.56 5.28 1.94
N PRO A 89 7.73 4.86 2.90
CA PRO A 89 7.35 5.73 4.00
C PRO A 89 8.55 6.02 4.91
N ASN A 90 8.57 7.24 5.45
CA ASN A 90 9.54 7.62 6.48
C ASN A 90 9.41 6.74 7.73
N PHE A 91 10.55 6.42 8.35
CA PHE A 91 10.64 5.63 9.58
C PHE A 91 11.30 6.44 10.72
N PRO A 92 10.78 6.39 11.97
CA PRO A 92 9.61 5.64 12.39
C PRO A 92 8.30 6.29 11.94
N PRO A 93 7.30 5.49 11.56
CA PRO A 93 6.00 6.01 11.20
C PRO A 93 5.27 6.52 12.45
N ASN A 94 4.47 7.57 12.29
CA ASN A 94 3.56 8.02 13.35
C ASN A 94 2.29 7.15 13.34
N ILE A 95 2.30 6.06 14.10
CA ILE A 95 1.20 5.10 14.23
C ILE A 95 0.60 5.19 15.63
N ASN A 96 -0.69 5.50 15.68
CA ASN A 96 -1.51 5.40 16.88
C ASN A 96 -2.18 4.02 16.91
N VAL A 97 -1.82 3.16 17.87
CA VAL A 97 -2.18 1.73 17.89
C VAL A 97 -3.70 1.52 17.89
N GLU A 98 -4.40 2.37 18.64
CA GLU A 98 -5.84 2.36 18.87
C GLU A 98 -6.63 2.49 17.57
N ASP A 99 -6.13 3.25 16.60
CA ASP A 99 -6.78 3.46 15.30
C ASP A 99 -6.78 2.19 14.43
N TYR A 100 -5.90 1.23 14.76
CA TYR A 100 -5.79 -0.04 14.07
C TYR A 100 -6.45 -1.19 14.82
N VAL A 101 -6.95 -0.96 16.04
CA VAL A 101 -7.71 -1.96 16.79
C VAL A 101 -9.08 -2.14 16.14
N PRO A 102 -9.41 -3.35 15.66
CA PRO A 102 -10.72 -3.59 15.08
C PRO A 102 -11.80 -3.52 16.13
N LYS A 103 -12.97 -3.05 15.70
CA LYS A 103 -14.18 -3.12 16.52
C LYS A 103 -14.62 -4.59 16.62
N PHE A 104 -14.84 -5.06 17.84
CA PHE A 104 -15.40 -6.37 18.09
C PHE A 104 -16.80 -6.51 17.48
N ASP A 105 -17.02 -7.56 16.69
CA ASP A 105 -18.31 -7.88 16.07
C ASP A 105 -18.77 -9.28 16.50
N ARG A 106 -19.80 -9.35 17.36
CA ARG A 106 -20.39 -10.60 17.87
C ARG A 106 -20.87 -11.56 16.78
N ARG A 107 -21.21 -11.05 15.58
CA ARG A 107 -21.72 -11.88 14.48
C ARG A 107 -20.59 -12.54 13.69
N LYS A 108 -19.36 -12.03 13.84
CA LYS A 108 -18.17 -12.58 13.20
C LYS A 108 -17.41 -13.34 14.28
N ASN A 109 -17.65 -14.65 14.38
CA ASN A 109 -16.84 -15.59 15.17
C ASN A 109 -15.40 -15.77 14.61
N ILE A 110 -14.83 -14.71 14.06
CA ILE A 110 -13.48 -14.69 13.55
C ILE A 110 -12.63 -14.12 14.68
N THR A 111 -11.81 -14.97 15.29
CA THR A 111 -10.68 -14.50 16.09
C THR A 111 -9.88 -13.56 15.19
N TYR A 112 -9.94 -12.26 15.46
CA TYR A 112 -9.15 -11.31 14.71
C TYR A 112 -7.69 -11.55 15.09
N ARG A 113 -7.01 -12.40 14.34
CA ARG A 113 -5.56 -12.33 14.27
C ARG A 113 -5.30 -11.05 13.49
N THR A 114 -4.93 -9.99 14.21
CA THR A 114 -4.26 -8.86 13.59
C THR A 114 -3.19 -9.47 12.73
N GLY A 115 -3.32 -9.26 11.42
CA GLY A 115 -2.45 -9.91 10.47
C GLY A 115 -1.00 -9.70 10.89
N ASN A 116 -0.17 -10.71 10.63
CA ASN A 116 1.29 -10.68 10.79
C ASN A 116 1.85 -9.26 10.58
N SER A 117 2.90 -8.85 11.31
CA SER A 117 3.64 -7.59 11.13
C SER A 117 3.65 -7.00 9.70
N PHE A 118 3.79 -7.84 8.66
CA PHE A 118 3.62 -7.46 7.25
C PHE A 118 2.25 -6.86 6.86
N ILE A 119 1.14 -7.41 7.34
CA ILE A 119 -0.22 -6.87 7.09
C ILE A 119 -0.35 -5.47 7.69
N MET A 120 0.23 -5.23 8.87
CA MET A 120 0.27 -3.91 9.47
C MET A 120 1.13 -2.95 8.63
N TYR A 121 2.30 -3.41 8.19
CA TYR A 121 3.16 -2.66 7.27
C TYR A 121 2.43 -2.26 5.98
N ARG A 122 1.77 -3.22 5.31
CA ARG A 122 1.01 -2.97 4.07
C ARG A 122 -0.17 -2.03 4.29
N LYS A 123 -0.88 -2.15 5.42
CA LYS A 123 -1.99 -1.25 5.75
C LYS A 123 -1.49 0.19 5.92
N TYR A 124 -0.44 0.37 6.71
CA TYR A 124 0.19 1.67 6.89
C TYR A 124 0.73 2.24 5.55
N PHE A 125 1.34 1.40 4.72
CA PHE A 125 1.81 1.79 3.39
C PHE A 125 0.68 2.29 2.49
N SER A 126 -0.47 1.60 2.49
CA SER A 126 -1.67 2.04 1.76
C SER A 126 -2.14 3.42 2.23
N GLU A 127 -2.27 3.61 3.55
CA GLU A 127 -2.71 4.88 4.14
C GLU A 127 -1.68 6.00 3.90
N TYR A 128 -0.39 5.68 3.84
CA TYR A 128 0.65 6.63 3.47
C TYR A 128 0.48 7.11 2.02
N LEU A 129 0.26 6.20 1.07
CA LEU A 129 0.00 6.57 -0.32
C LEU A 129 -1.28 7.42 -0.45
N GLU A 130 -2.34 7.06 0.28
CA GLU A 130 -3.59 7.84 0.31
C GLU A 130 -3.37 9.28 0.82
N ARG A 131 -2.51 9.48 1.82
CA ARG A 131 -2.13 10.83 2.30
C ARG A 131 -1.34 11.64 1.27
N LEU A 132 -0.63 10.98 0.36
CA LEU A 132 0.03 11.61 -0.78
C LEU A 132 -0.91 11.80 -1.98
N GLU A 133 -2.20 11.51 -1.81
CA GLU A 133 -3.21 11.52 -2.88
C GLU A 133 -2.91 10.49 -4.00
N ILE A 134 -2.04 9.52 -3.73
CA ILE A 134 -1.68 8.45 -4.65
C ILE A 134 -2.61 7.26 -4.41
N ARG A 135 -3.48 6.99 -5.37
CA ARG A 135 -4.39 5.83 -5.33
C ARG A 135 -3.88 4.75 -6.26
N PHE A 136 -3.43 3.63 -5.70
CA PHE A 136 -2.99 2.47 -6.45
C PHE A 136 -3.95 1.31 -6.29
N HIS A 137 -4.10 0.52 -7.35
CA HIS A 137 -4.86 -0.73 -7.27
C HIS A 137 -4.24 -1.66 -6.20
N GLN A 138 -5.09 -2.36 -5.44
CA GLN A 138 -4.68 -3.19 -4.29
C GLN A 138 -3.58 -4.22 -4.61
N LEU A 139 -3.56 -4.75 -5.84
CA LEU A 139 -2.51 -5.67 -6.30
C LEU A 139 -1.14 -4.98 -6.35
N LEU A 140 -1.08 -3.74 -6.83
CA LEU A 140 0.15 -2.96 -6.91
C LEU A 140 0.67 -2.62 -5.52
N ILE A 141 -0.22 -2.16 -4.63
CA ILE A 141 0.09 -1.92 -3.20
C ILE A 141 0.66 -3.18 -2.56
N THR A 142 0.07 -4.34 -2.83
CA THR A 142 0.53 -5.62 -2.27
C THR A 142 1.91 -6.01 -2.79
N ARG A 143 2.20 -5.78 -4.07
CA ARG A 143 3.52 -6.05 -4.65
C ARG A 143 4.59 -5.11 -4.08
N LEU A 144 4.34 -3.79 -4.09
CA LEU A 144 5.27 -2.78 -3.58
C LEU A 144 5.58 -3.01 -2.10
N SER A 145 4.54 -3.15 -1.26
CA SER A 145 4.75 -3.41 0.17
C SER A 145 5.51 -4.71 0.43
N SER A 146 5.29 -5.77 -0.36
CA SER A 146 6.04 -7.01 -0.25
C SER A 146 7.53 -6.82 -0.57
N GLU A 147 7.85 -6.10 -1.64
CA GLU A 147 9.25 -5.84 -2.02
C GLU A 147 9.97 -4.96 -1.00
N TYR A 148 9.35 -3.84 -0.57
CA TYR A 148 9.93 -3.04 0.50
C TYR A 148 10.11 -3.85 1.78
N TRP A 149 9.09 -4.61 2.21
CA TRP A 149 9.17 -5.45 3.40
C TRP A 149 10.31 -6.48 3.35
N LYS A 150 10.60 -7.09 2.19
CA LYS A 150 11.74 -8.01 2.05
C LYS A 150 13.04 -7.29 2.39
N ASN A 151 13.22 -6.07 1.88
CA ASN A 151 14.42 -5.26 2.02
C ASN A 151 14.50 -4.45 3.32
N GLU A 152 13.41 -4.37 4.10
CA GLU A 152 13.43 -3.65 5.39
C GLU A 152 14.43 -4.28 6.39
N PRO A 153 15.13 -3.45 7.19
CA PRO A 153 16.01 -3.93 8.23
C PRO A 153 15.21 -4.57 9.38
N ILE A 154 15.89 -5.39 10.17
CA ILE A 154 15.30 -6.13 11.29
C ILE A 154 14.64 -5.20 12.30
N THR A 155 15.19 -4.00 12.51
CA THR A 155 14.65 -2.98 13.41
C THR A 155 13.26 -2.50 13.00
N VAL A 156 13.04 -2.27 11.71
CA VAL A 156 11.73 -1.89 11.16
C VAL A 156 10.75 -3.05 11.31
N LYS A 157 11.16 -4.27 10.95
CA LYS A 157 10.33 -5.47 11.11
C LYS A 157 9.92 -5.71 12.57
N ALA A 158 10.86 -5.50 13.51
CA ALA A 158 10.62 -5.61 14.94
C ALA A 158 9.65 -4.53 15.45
N TYR A 159 9.73 -3.29 14.93
CA TYR A 159 8.79 -2.23 15.25
C TYR A 159 7.35 -2.61 14.85
N TYR A 160 7.12 -3.04 13.60
CA TYR A 160 5.78 -3.45 13.15
C TYR A 160 5.28 -4.71 13.87
N LYS A 161 6.18 -5.60 14.29
CA LYS A 161 5.83 -6.72 15.17
C LYS A 161 5.32 -6.22 16.53
N LYS A 162 6.01 -5.28 17.16
CA LYS A 162 5.57 -4.69 18.44
C LYS A 162 4.18 -4.07 18.33
N ILE A 163 3.93 -3.31 17.27
CA ILE A 163 2.61 -2.71 16.99
C ILE A 163 1.54 -3.81 16.83
N SER A 164 1.79 -4.84 16.01
CA SER A 164 0.86 -5.96 15.82
C SER A 164 0.55 -6.69 17.14
N ASP A 165 1.57 -6.91 17.98
CA ASP A 165 1.42 -7.55 19.29
C ASP A 165 0.57 -6.67 20.24
N GLN A 166 0.75 -5.34 20.22
CA GLN A 166 -0.07 -4.40 21.01
C GLN A 166 -1.54 -4.38 20.56
N ILE A 167 -1.80 -4.33 19.25
CA ILE A 167 -3.18 -4.38 18.71
C ILE A 167 -3.88 -5.67 19.13
N ASN A 168 -3.20 -6.82 18.96
CA ASN A 168 -3.73 -8.12 19.37
C ASN A 168 -4.06 -8.15 20.87
N LYS A 169 -3.21 -7.55 21.72
CA LYS A 169 -3.44 -7.48 23.16
C LYS A 169 -4.72 -6.69 23.47
N ILE A 170 -4.86 -5.48 22.91
CA ILE A 170 -6.04 -4.63 23.13
C ILE A 170 -7.32 -5.33 22.64
N TYR A 171 -7.28 -5.94 21.45
CA TYR A 171 -8.42 -6.66 20.89
C TYR A 171 -8.86 -7.85 21.77
N ASN A 172 -7.90 -8.62 22.28
CA ASN A 172 -8.19 -9.75 23.17
C ASN A 172 -8.78 -9.28 24.50
N GLU A 173 -8.26 -8.19 25.08
CA GLU A 173 -8.80 -7.59 26.31
C GLU A 173 -10.24 -7.10 26.11
N GLN A 174 -10.53 -6.42 25.00
CA GLN A 174 -11.89 -5.99 24.64
C GLN A 174 -12.83 -7.18 24.44
N THR A 175 -12.37 -8.22 23.74
CA THR A 175 -13.14 -9.44 23.49
C THR A 175 -13.50 -10.15 24.80
N MET A 176 -12.51 -10.34 25.69
CA MET A 176 -12.71 -10.98 26.99
C MET A 176 -13.63 -10.17 27.90
N SER A 177 -13.53 -8.84 27.89
CA SER A 177 -14.42 -7.96 28.65
C SER A 177 -15.87 -8.08 28.16
N LEU A 178 -16.09 -8.09 26.85
CA LEU A 178 -17.43 -8.20 26.26
C LEU A 178 -18.06 -9.58 26.44
N MET A 179 -17.26 -10.65 26.42
CA MET A 179 -17.74 -12.01 26.72
C MET A 179 -18.21 -12.15 28.18
N LYS A 180 -17.50 -11.53 29.13
CA LYS A 180 -17.89 -11.53 30.55
C LYS A 180 -19.17 -10.74 30.85
N LEU A 181 -19.54 -9.80 29.98
CA LEU A 181 -20.69 -8.92 30.13
C LEU A 181 -21.98 -9.48 29.48
N SER A 182 -21.93 -10.62 28.78
CA SER A 182 -23.14 -11.23 28.24
C SER A 182 -23.82 -12.03 29.36
N PRO A 183 -25.06 -11.69 29.78
CA PRO A 183 -25.79 -12.52 30.71
C PRO A 183 -26.04 -13.89 30.07
N GLU A 184 -25.94 -14.95 30.88
CA GLU A 184 -26.37 -16.32 30.56
C GLU A 184 -27.76 -16.28 29.89
N PRO A 185 -28.05 -17.16 28.92
CA PRO A 185 -29.40 -17.27 28.39
C PRO A 185 -30.36 -17.57 29.54
N ASP A 186 -31.31 -16.66 29.75
CA ASP A 186 -32.32 -16.74 30.79
C ASP A 186 -33.12 -18.04 30.59
N ASN A 187 -32.83 -19.04 31.43
CA ASN A 187 -33.48 -20.35 31.39
C ASN A 187 -34.88 -20.31 32.05
N SER A 188 -35.53 -19.14 32.10
CA SER A 188 -36.80 -18.93 32.79
C SER A 188 -38.06 -19.25 31.95
N LEU A 189 -37.96 -20.21 31.02
CA LEU A 189 -39.13 -20.75 30.30
C LEU A 189 -39.11 -22.28 30.31
N SER A 190 -39.00 -22.86 31.50
CA SER A 190 -39.28 -24.27 31.72
C SER A 190 -40.08 -24.48 33.00
N ASP A 191 -41.20 -23.76 33.17
CA ASP A 191 -42.20 -24.08 34.21
C ASP A 191 -43.54 -23.41 33.87
N SER A 192 -44.15 -23.82 32.75
CA SER A 192 -45.58 -23.61 32.51
C SER A 192 -46.01 -24.46 31.32
N LEU A 193 -46.19 -25.76 31.55
CA LEU A 193 -47.06 -26.65 30.77
C LEU A 193 -47.25 -27.93 31.58
N PHE A 194 -48.10 -27.84 32.60
CA PHE A 194 -48.87 -28.94 33.17
C PHE A 194 -50.32 -28.49 33.33
#